data_AF-A0A939Y294-F1
#
_entry.id   AF-A0A939Y294-F1
#
_cell.length_a   1.000
_cell.length_b   1.000
_cell.length_c   1.000
_cell.angle_alpha   90.00
_cell.angle_beta   90.00
_cell.angle_gamma   90.00
#
_symmetry.space_group_name_H-M   'P 1'
#
loop_
_entity.id
_entity.type
_entity.pdbx_description
1 polymer ?
#
loop_
_entity_poly.entity_id
_entity_poly.type
_entity_poly.pdbx_seq_one_letter_code
_entity_poly.pdbx_strand_id
1 'polypeptide(L)'
;METKTNILDSLKGEKNPFKVPEGYFESLGPVLQEVIDQKENVVKTETFLSRFRPMLYAAASVAILVCVTFTFLTNHQENVDQARNQVPEEINGIQTKILYTHLEEESIIDYLLSEEE
;
A
#
# COMPACT_ATOMS: atom_id res chain seq x y z
N MET A 1 54.26 -58.27 13.53
CA MET A 1 53.26 -57.19 13.44
C MET A 1 54.03 -55.92 13.19
N GLU A 2 53.93 -55.37 11.98
CA GLU A 2 54.66 -54.15 11.59
C GLU A 2 54.03 -52.95 12.30
N THR A 3 54.74 -52.31 13.21
CA THR A 3 54.31 -51.07 13.87
C THR A 3 54.43 -49.92 12.87
N LYS A 4 53.30 -49.53 12.26
CA LYS A 4 53.20 -48.32 11.43
C LYS A 4 53.66 -47.12 12.25
N THR A 5 54.75 -46.49 11.81
CA THR A 5 55.28 -45.27 12.42
C THR A 5 54.23 -44.16 12.37
N ASN A 6 54.01 -43.49 13.50
CA ASN A 6 53.05 -42.41 13.61
C ASN A 6 53.60 -41.17 12.89
N ILE A 7 52.81 -40.61 11.97
CA ILE A 7 53.20 -39.47 11.13
C ILE A 7 53.53 -38.22 11.99
N LEU A 8 52.93 -38.11 13.18
CA LEU A 8 53.21 -37.03 14.12
C LEU A 8 54.61 -37.13 14.72
N ASP A 9 55.16 -38.34 14.89
CA ASP A 9 56.51 -38.53 15.43
C ASP A 9 57.57 -38.11 14.42
N SER A 10 57.33 -38.29 13.12
CA SER A 10 58.24 -37.78 12.07
C SER A 10 58.24 -36.25 11.95
N LEU A 11 57.19 -35.57 12.43
CA LEU A 11 57.04 -34.11 12.33
C LEU A 11 57.41 -33.37 13.62
N LYS A 12 57.61 -34.10 14.73
CA LYS A 12 57.80 -33.54 16.08
C LYS A 12 59.14 -32.78 16.28
N GLY A 13 60.09 -32.93 15.36
CA GLY A 13 61.43 -32.32 15.44
C GLY A 13 61.68 -31.16 14.46
N GLU A 14 60.79 -30.95 13.49
CA GLU A 14 60.92 -29.87 12.52
C GLU A 14 60.27 -28.61 13.11
N LYS A 15 60.97 -27.47 13.06
CA LYS A 15 60.47 -26.21 13.61
C LYS A 15 59.07 -25.95 13.07
N ASN A 16 58.07 -25.86 13.95
CA ASN A 16 56.68 -25.67 13.55
C ASN A 16 56.54 -24.44 12.63
N PRO A 17 56.19 -24.62 11.34
CA PRO A 17 56.04 -23.50 10.41
C PRO A 17 54.80 -22.65 10.70
N PHE A 18 53.86 -23.17 11.50
CA PHE A 18 52.62 -22.49 11.90
C PHE A 18 52.80 -21.78 13.24
N LYS A 19 53.74 -20.83 13.30
CA LYS A 19 53.88 -19.94 14.47
C LYS A 19 52.98 -18.72 14.29
N VAL A 20 52.09 -18.50 15.25
CA VAL A 20 51.28 -17.28 15.30
C VAL A 20 52.11 -16.11 15.82
N PRO A 21 51.82 -14.87 15.39
CA PRO A 21 52.37 -13.66 16.02
C PRO A 21 51.99 -13.59 17.50
N GLU A 22 52.84 -12.95 18.29
CA GLU A 22 52.51 -12.60 19.68
C GLU A 22 51.30 -11.65 19.69
N GLY A 23 50.31 -11.89 20.56
CA GLY A 23 49.11 -11.04 20.64
C GLY A 23 47.98 -11.35 19.64
N TYR A 24 48.13 -12.39 18.79
CA TYR A 24 47.11 -12.74 17.79
C TYR A 24 45.76 -13.10 18.39
N PHE A 25 45.75 -13.98 19.42
CA PHE A 25 44.49 -14.44 20.00
C PHE A 25 43.86 -13.39 20.92
N GLU A 26 44.68 -12.52 21.49
CA GLU A 26 44.30 -11.40 22.35
C GLU A 26 43.57 -10.31 21.57
N SER A 27 43.99 -10.06 20.32
CA SER A 27 43.34 -9.10 19.41
C SER A 27 42.19 -9.71 18.60
N LEU A 28 42.10 -11.04 18.50
CA LEU A 28 41.05 -11.70 17.72
C LEU A 28 39.64 -11.45 18.27
N GLY A 29 39.46 -11.46 19.59
CA GLY A 29 38.18 -11.19 20.24
C GLY A 29 37.55 -9.85 19.86
N PRO A 30 38.24 -8.71 20.07
CA PRO A 30 37.70 -7.40 19.70
C PRO A 30 37.48 -7.25 18.19
N VAL A 31 38.34 -7.83 17.36
CA VAL A 31 38.17 -7.83 15.88
C VAL A 31 36.90 -8.57 15.47
N LEU A 32 36.64 -9.74 16.06
CA LEU A 32 35.41 -10.50 15.77
C LEU A 32 34.16 -9.74 16.20
N GLN A 33 34.20 -9.11 17.38
CA GLN A 33 33.09 -8.31 17.87
C GLN A 33 32.82 -7.11 16.96
N GLU A 34 33.87 -6.41 16.53
CA GLU A 34 33.74 -5.30 15.59
C GLU A 34 33.10 -5.74 14.26
N VAL A 35 33.49 -6.90 13.72
CA VAL A 35 32.90 -7.46 12.49
C VAL A 35 31.41 -7.82 12.67
N ILE A 36 31.04 -8.35 13.84
CA ILE A 36 29.65 -8.69 14.16
C ILE A 36 28.82 -7.41 14.29
N ASP A 37 29.33 -6.42 15.02
CA ASP A 37 28.65 -5.14 15.25
C ASP A 37 28.52 -4.35 13.94
N GLN A 38 29.54 -4.35 13.08
CA GLN A 38 29.47 -3.78 11.75
C GLN A 38 28.40 -4.47 10.89
N LYS A 39 28.26 -5.79 10.96
CA LYS A 39 27.22 -6.54 10.24
C LYS A 39 25.81 -6.22 10.75
N GLU A 40 25.66 -5.88 12.03
CA GLU A 40 24.38 -5.43 12.60
C GLU A 40 24.08 -3.96 12.27
N ASN A 41 25.12 -3.11 12.18
CA ASN A 41 25.03 -1.69 11.82
C ASN A 41 24.98 -1.41 10.32
N VAL A 42 25.19 -2.41 9.44
CA VAL A 42 24.68 -2.34 8.06
C VAL A 42 23.18 -2.48 8.16
N VAL A 43 22.59 -1.33 8.47
CA VAL A 43 21.17 -1.05 8.59
C VAL A 43 20.44 -1.83 7.51
N LYS A 44 19.54 -2.71 7.95
CA LYS A 44 18.44 -3.28 7.18
C LYS A 44 17.56 -2.13 6.65
N THR A 45 18.06 -1.32 5.73
CA THR A 45 17.32 -0.23 5.09
C THR A 45 16.41 -0.75 3.98
N GLU A 46 16.59 -1.99 3.54
CA GLU A 46 15.92 -2.52 2.35
C GLU A 46 15.09 -3.76 2.69
N THR A 47 14.02 -3.63 3.48
CA THR A 47 13.02 -4.71 3.57
C THR A 47 11.59 -4.20 3.70
N PHE A 48 11.35 -3.02 4.28
CA PHE A 48 9.98 -2.49 4.34
C PHE A 48 9.48 -2.04 2.96
N LEU A 49 10.29 -1.33 2.17
CA LEU A 49 9.87 -0.81 0.87
C LEU A 49 9.63 -1.90 -0.18
N SER A 50 10.32 -3.03 -0.11
CA SER A 50 10.16 -4.14 -1.07
C SER A 50 8.83 -4.88 -0.90
N ARG A 51 8.22 -4.86 0.30
CA ARG A 51 6.92 -5.48 0.58
C ARG A 51 5.73 -4.62 0.14
N PHE A 52 5.89 -3.31 0.07
CA PHE A 52 4.83 -2.39 -0.39
C PHE A 52 4.84 -2.15 -1.90
N ARG A 53 5.86 -2.61 -2.65
CA ARG A 53 5.91 -2.50 -4.13
C ARG A 53 4.63 -2.99 -4.85
N PRO A 54 4.04 -4.16 -4.53
CA PRO A 54 2.79 -4.57 -5.15
C PRO A 54 1.59 -3.74 -4.69
N MET A 55 1.58 -3.27 -3.43
CA MET A 55 0.50 -2.44 -2.89
C MET A 55 0.49 -1.04 -3.51
N LEU A 56 1.65 -0.51 -3.90
CA LEU A 56 1.77 0.77 -4.60
C LEU A 56 1.12 0.72 -6.00
N TYR A 57 1.25 -0.38 -6.74
CA TYR A 57 0.58 -0.54 -8.03
C TYR A 57 -0.95 -0.63 -7.87
N ALA A 58 -1.42 -1.35 -6.84
CA ALA A 58 -2.84 -1.42 -6.51
C ALA A 58 -3.40 -0.06 -6.05
N ALA A 59 -2.65 0.70 -5.25
CA ALA A 59 -3.06 2.05 -4.84
C ALA A 59 -3.10 3.02 -6.03
N ALA A 60 -2.15 2.93 -6.97
CA ALA A 60 -2.13 3.76 -8.16
C ALA A 60 -3.34 3.50 -9.08
N SER A 61 -3.75 2.25 -9.27
CA SER A 61 -4.94 1.94 -10.08
C SER A 61 -6.23 2.48 -9.45
N VAL A 62 -6.38 2.37 -8.11
CA VAL A 62 -7.51 2.95 -7.38
C VAL A 62 -7.49 4.48 -7.46
N ALA A 63 -6.33 5.11 -7.31
CA ALA A 63 -6.19 6.57 -7.42
C ALA A 63 -6.55 7.09 -8.82
N ILE A 64 -6.16 6.37 -9.89
CA ILE A 64 -6.55 6.73 -11.26
C ILE A 64 -8.07 6.63 -11.43
N LEU A 65 -8.71 5.55 -10.94
CA LEU A 65 -10.16 5.42 -11.04
C LEU A 65 -10.89 6.53 -10.28
N VAL A 66 -10.43 6.88 -9.07
CA VAL A 66 -11.00 7.98 -8.28
C VAL A 66 -10.80 9.33 -8.97
N CYS A 67 -9.63 9.59 -9.57
CA CYS A 67 -9.39 10.81 -10.32
C CYS A 67 -10.26 10.90 -11.59
N VAL A 68 -10.43 9.79 -12.32
CA VAL A 68 -11.27 9.75 -13.53
C VAL A 68 -12.74 9.94 -13.16
N THR A 69 -13.24 9.28 -12.12
CA THR A 69 -14.63 9.48 -11.68
C THR A 69 -14.84 10.89 -11.13
N PHE A 70 -13.90 11.43 -10.37
CA PHE A 70 -13.98 12.79 -9.83
C PHE A 70 -13.97 13.84 -10.94
N THR A 71 -13.06 13.73 -11.92
CA THR A 71 -13.01 14.64 -13.08
C THR A 71 -14.24 14.53 -13.96
N PHE A 72 -14.84 13.34 -14.11
CA PHE A 72 -16.10 13.16 -14.82
C PHE A 72 -17.28 13.80 -14.08
N LEU A 73 -17.35 13.66 -12.75
CA LEU A 73 -18.40 14.27 -11.94
C LEU A 73 -18.32 15.80 -11.92
N THR A 74 -17.12 16.38 -11.84
CA THR A 74 -16.94 17.84 -11.87
C THR A 74 -17.17 18.44 -13.25
N ASN A 75 -16.74 17.77 -14.34
CA ASN A 75 -17.02 18.19 -15.71
C ASN A 75 -18.50 18.01 -16.11
N HIS A 76 -19.20 17.05 -15.48
CA HIS A 76 -20.63 16.88 -15.73
C HIS A 76 -21.46 18.03 -15.13
N GLN A 77 -21.04 18.66 -14.03
CA GLN A 77 -21.75 19.83 -13.49
C GLN A 77 -21.73 21.03 -14.47
N GLU A 78 -20.61 21.32 -15.14
CA GLU A 78 -20.58 22.38 -16.17
C GLU A 78 -21.57 22.13 -17.33
N ASN A 79 -21.73 20.86 -17.73
CA ASN A 79 -22.69 20.47 -18.78
C ASN A 79 -24.14 20.43 -18.30
N VAL A 80 -24.40 20.13 -17.01
CA VAL A 80 -25.75 20.14 -16.42
C VAL A 80 -26.22 21.57 -16.16
N ASP A 81 -25.32 22.47 -15.77
CA ASP A 81 -25.63 23.88 -15.57
C ASP A 81 -25.90 24.60 -16.91
N GLN A 82 -25.23 24.21 -18.00
CA GLN A 82 -25.57 24.67 -19.35
C GLN A 82 -26.89 24.09 -19.87
N ALA A 83 -27.21 22.83 -19.59
CA ALA A 83 -28.48 22.22 -19.98
C ALA A 83 -29.67 22.81 -19.21
N ARG A 84 -29.50 23.15 -17.93
CA ARG A 84 -30.52 23.79 -17.07
C ARG A 84 -30.89 25.20 -17.53
N ASN A 85 -29.96 25.93 -18.15
CA ASN A 85 -30.20 27.27 -18.69
C ASN A 85 -30.77 27.26 -20.12
N GLN A 86 -30.97 26.08 -20.73
CA GLN A 86 -31.57 25.91 -22.05
C GLN A 86 -32.93 25.18 -22.03
N VAL A 87 -33.47 24.86 -20.86
CA VAL A 87 -34.83 24.30 -20.76
C VAL A 87 -35.84 25.45 -20.88
N PRO A 88 -36.71 25.47 -21.92
CA PRO A 88 -37.79 26.44 -22.00
C PRO A 88 -38.71 26.31 -20.80
N GLU A 89 -39.12 27.45 -20.22
CA GLU A 89 -40.06 27.57 -19.09
C GLU A 89 -41.37 26.79 -19.30
N GLU A 90 -41.70 26.47 -20.55
CA GLU A 90 -42.85 25.64 -20.96
C GLU A 90 -42.78 24.18 -20.47
N ILE A 91 -41.60 23.56 -20.38
CA ILE A 91 -41.48 22.15 -19.98
C ILE A 91 -41.84 21.95 -18.50
N ASN A 92 -41.49 22.91 -17.64
CA ASN A 92 -41.88 22.88 -16.23
C ASN A 92 -43.40 23.04 -16.05
N GLY A 93 -44.03 23.91 -16.86
CA GLY A 93 -45.48 24.09 -16.84
C GLY A 93 -46.26 22.86 -17.33
N ILE A 94 -45.70 22.12 -18.31
CA ILE A 94 -46.31 20.89 -18.81
C ILE A 94 -46.18 19.75 -17.80
N GLN A 95 -45.00 19.57 -17.19
CA GLN A 95 -44.76 18.54 -16.16
C GLN A 95 -45.67 18.73 -14.95
N THR A 96 -45.80 19.97 -14.46
CA THR A 96 -46.73 20.30 -13.36
C THR A 96 -48.18 20.07 -13.78
N LYS A 97 -48.59 20.48 -14.99
CA LYS A 97 -49.94 20.24 -15.49
C LYS A 97 -50.30 18.74 -15.58
N ILE A 98 -49.36 17.90 -16.03
CA ILE A 98 -49.56 16.44 -16.09
C ILE A 98 -49.70 15.87 -14.67
N LEU A 99 -48.91 16.36 -13.72
CA LEU A 99 -49.01 15.97 -12.30
C LEU A 99 -50.39 16.31 -11.72
N TYR A 100 -50.91 17.51 -12.00
CA TYR A 100 -52.26 17.91 -11.57
C TYR A 100 -53.39 17.13 -12.28
N THR A 101 -53.16 16.68 -13.51
CA THR A 101 -54.18 15.94 -14.29
C THR A 101 -54.33 14.49 -13.80
N HIS A 102 -53.26 13.92 -13.22
CA HIS A 102 -53.24 12.54 -12.72
C HIS A 102 -53.40 12.42 -11.21
N LEU A 103 -53.62 13.54 -10.49
CA LEU A 103 -53.98 13.50 -9.09
C LEU A 103 -55.47 13.19 -8.96
N GLU A 104 -55.80 11.96 -8.58
CA GLU A 104 -57.19 11.51 -8.41
C GLU A 104 -57.85 12.24 -7.23
N GLU A 105 -59.08 12.72 -7.42
CA GLU A 105 -59.81 13.51 -6.40
C GLU A 105 -59.99 12.76 -5.08
N GLU A 106 -60.10 11.42 -5.12
CA GLU A 106 -60.19 10.61 -3.89
C GLU A 106 -58.95 10.73 -3.01
N SER A 107 -57.76 10.83 -3.61
CA SER A 107 -56.51 11.01 -2.84
C SER A 107 -56.44 12.36 -2.13
N ILE A 108 -57.10 13.38 -2.69
CA ILE A 108 -57.20 14.72 -2.11
C ILE A 108 -58.16 14.69 -0.92
N ILE A 109 -59.29 13.99 -1.06
CA ILE A 109 -60.28 13.85 0.01
C ILE A 109 -59.69 13.08 1.20
N ASP A 110 -58.96 11.99 0.94
CA ASP A 110 -58.32 11.19 2.00
C ASP A 110 -57.26 12.00 2.76
N TYR A 111 -56.45 12.79 2.04
CA TYR A 111 -55.49 13.71 2.65
C TYR A 111 -56.18 14.77 3.54
N LEU A 112 -57.24 15.41 3.05
CA LEU A 112 -57.98 16.42 3.82
C LEU A 112 -58.68 15.84 5.05
N LEU A 113 -59.19 14.60 4.94
CA LEU A 113 -59.82 13.90 6.05
C LEU A 113 -58.79 13.48 7.12
N SER A 114 -57.56 13.16 6.69
CA SER A 114 -56.46 12.81 7.60
C SER A 114 -55.89 14.00 8.38
N GLU A 115 -56.14 15.23 7.94
CA GLU A 115 -55.63 16.45 8.58
C GLU A 115 -56.65 17.10 9.54
N GLU A 116 -57.90 16.58 9.60
CA GLU A 116 -58.97 17.05 10.50
C GLU A 116 -59.10 16.21 11.79
N GLU A 117 -58.29 15.15 11.98
CA GLU A 117 -58.16 14.37 13.24
C GLU A 117 -56.97 14.84 14.10
#